data_AF-A0A947XQ22-F1
#
_entry.id   AF-A0A947XQ22-F1
#
_cell.length_a   1.000
_cell.length_b   1.000
_cell.length_c   1.000
_cell.angle_alpha   90.00
_cell.angle_beta   90.00
_cell.angle_gamma   90.00
#
_symmetry.space_group_name_H-M   'P 1'
#
loop_
_entity.id
_entity.type
_entity.pdbx_description
1 polymer ?
#
loop_
_entity_poly.entity_id
_entity_poly.type
_entity_poly.pdbx_seq_one_letter_code
_entity_poly.pdbx_strand_id
1 'polypeptide(L)'
;MAVDIGKYFNLGGGKAIGSIPEYETLFPILSIILRNIYVIAAIILFIMIFIGGLGMIINAGNAEKQKQSSKTLGSAVLGFVIMFLSYWLIKIIEIITGTAIITL
;
A
#
# COMPACT_ATOMS: atom_id res chain seq x y z
N MET A 1 41.57 1.58 11.17
CA MET A 1 40.92 1.25 9.88
C MET A 1 40.30 -0.13 10.03
N ALA A 2 38.97 -0.22 10.06
CA ALA A 2 38.30 -1.52 10.12
C ALA A 2 38.25 -2.11 8.71
N VAL A 3 38.66 -3.36 8.55
CA VAL A 3 38.61 -4.06 7.27
C VAL A 3 37.25 -4.70 7.12
N ASP A 4 36.51 -4.30 6.08
CA ASP A 4 35.16 -4.79 5.80
C ASP A 4 35.23 -6.12 5.04
N ILE A 5 35.31 -7.19 5.81
CA ILE A 5 35.47 -8.57 5.33
C ILE A 5 34.34 -9.00 4.38
N GLY A 6 33.15 -8.40 4.48
CA GLY A 6 32.01 -8.72 3.61
C GLY A 6 32.21 -8.34 2.13
N LYS A 7 33.09 -7.37 1.84
CA LYS A 7 33.43 -6.96 0.46
C LYS A 7 34.45 -7.87 -0.22
N TYR A 8 35.30 -8.54 0.55
CA TYR A 8 36.46 -9.28 0.03
C TYR A 8 36.34 -10.79 0.21
N PHE A 9 35.44 -11.25 1.07
CA PHE A 9 35.21 -12.67 1.28
C PHE A 9 34.22 -13.23 0.24
N ASN A 10 34.69 -14.19 -0.55
CA ASN A 10 33.95 -14.84 -1.64
C ASN A 10 34.10 -16.36 -1.49
N LEU A 11 32.97 -17.08 -1.39
CA LEU A 11 32.92 -18.53 -1.17
C LEU A 11 32.92 -19.36 -2.47
N GLY A 12 33.54 -18.83 -3.54
CA GLY A 12 33.75 -19.57 -4.80
C GLY A 12 32.70 -19.32 -5.87
N GLY A 13 31.86 -18.29 -5.73
CA GLY A 13 30.81 -17.92 -6.70
C GLY A 13 31.05 -16.62 -7.46
N GLY A 14 32.22 -15.98 -7.31
CA GLY A 14 32.54 -14.73 -8.00
C GLY A 14 31.87 -13.47 -7.42
N LYS A 15 30.96 -13.62 -6.44
CA LYS A 15 30.27 -12.52 -5.75
C LYS A 15 30.63 -12.52 -4.27
N ALA A 16 30.93 -11.34 -3.72
CA ALA A 16 31.25 -11.19 -2.30
C ALA A 16 29.99 -11.42 -1.45
N ILE A 17 30.12 -11.98 -0.24
CA ILE A 17 28.95 -12.26 0.62
C ILE A 17 28.14 -11.00 0.94
N GLY A 18 28.77 -9.83 0.99
CA GLY A 18 28.07 -8.54 1.17
C GLY A 18 27.25 -8.08 -0.05
N SER A 19 27.25 -8.83 -1.16
CA SER A 19 26.50 -8.56 -2.39
C SER A 19 25.48 -9.63 -2.73
N ILE A 20 25.28 -10.62 -1.84
CA ILE A 20 24.23 -11.63 -2.00
C ILE A 20 22.97 -11.06 -1.35
N PRO A 21 21.90 -10.79 -2.11
CA PRO A 21 20.65 -10.27 -1.59
C PRO A 21 19.87 -11.39 -0.89
N GLU A 22 20.46 -12.02 0.14
CA GLU A 22 19.89 -13.23 0.76
C GLU A 22 18.86 -12.93 1.86
N TYR A 23 18.37 -11.69 1.92
CA TYR A 23 17.17 -11.28 2.68
C TYR A 23 16.20 -10.42 1.84
N GLU A 24 16.48 -10.18 0.56
CA GLU A 24 15.69 -9.29 -0.29
C GLU A 24 14.54 -9.98 -1.05
N THR A 25 14.15 -11.20 -0.72
CA THR A 25 13.15 -11.90 -1.55
C THR A 25 11.70 -11.49 -1.21
N LEU A 26 11.41 -11.14 0.04
CA LEU A 26 10.04 -10.79 0.46
C LEU A 26 9.69 -9.32 0.23
N PHE A 27 10.62 -8.41 0.51
CA PHE A 27 10.36 -6.96 0.50
C PHE A 27 10.03 -6.38 -0.90
N PRO A 28 10.75 -6.74 -1.98
CA PRO A 28 10.45 -6.24 -3.32
C PRO A 28 9.10 -6.75 -3.85
N ILE A 29 8.76 -8.02 -3.59
CA ILE A 29 7.47 -8.60 -3.99
C ILE A 29 6.33 -7.91 -3.24
N LEU A 30 6.50 -7.69 -1.94
CA LEU A 30 5.52 -7.00 -1.10
C LEU A 30 5.32 -5.55 -1.56
N SER A 31 6.40 -4.84 -1.90
CA SER A 31 6.35 -3.47 -2.43
C SER A 31 5.53 -3.38 -3.73
N ILE A 32 5.74 -4.30 -4.68
CA ILE A 32 5.00 -4.35 -5.94
C ILE A 32 3.51 -4.60 -5.70
N ILE A 33 3.17 -5.56 -4.83
CA ILE A 33 1.78 -5.90 -4.51
C ILE A 33 1.08 -4.72 -3.82
N LEU A 34 1.72 -4.13 -2.81
CA LEU A 34 1.19 -2.97 -2.09
C LEU A 34 0.89 -1.84 -3.07
N ARG A 35 1.85 -1.43 -3.90
CA ARG A 35 1.66 -0.34 -4.87
C ARG A 35 0.45 -0.60 -5.78
N ASN A 36 0.30 -1.81 -6.32
CA ASN A 36 -0.84 -2.15 -7.16
C ASN A 36 -2.17 -2.11 -6.39
N ILE A 37 -2.20 -2.60 -5.15
CA ILE A 37 -3.40 -2.53 -4.29
C ILE A 37 -3.79 -1.09 -4.01
N TYR A 38 -2.83 -0.19 -3.72
CA TYR A 38 -3.12 1.22 -3.49
C TYR A 38 -3.77 1.89 -4.71
N VAL A 39 -3.29 1.60 -5.92
CA VAL A 39 -3.89 2.11 -7.16
C VAL A 39 -5.30 1.55 -7.37
N ILE A 40 -5.49 0.24 -7.22
CA ILE A 40 -6.79 -0.41 -7.38
C ILE A 40 -7.79 0.14 -6.35
N ALA A 41 -7.37 0.25 -5.09
CA ALA A 41 -8.18 0.80 -4.01
C ALA A 41 -8.60 2.25 -4.29
N ALA A 42 -7.69 3.09 -4.80
CA ALA A 42 -8.01 4.47 -5.17
C ALA A 42 -9.08 4.53 -6.27
N ILE A 43 -8.99 3.68 -7.29
CA ILE A 43 -9.99 3.58 -8.36
C ILE A 43 -11.35 3.12 -7.81
N ILE A 44 -11.36 2.08 -6.97
CA ILE A 44 -12.59 1.57 -6.34
C ILE A 44 -13.24 2.65 -5.48
N LEU A 45 -12.46 3.34 -4.65
CA LEU A 45 -12.95 4.43 -3.80
C LEU A 45 -13.54 5.57 -4.65
N PHE A 46 -12.88 5.94 -5.73
CA PHE A 46 -13.39 6.95 -6.66
C PHE A 46 -14.76 6.55 -7.23
N ILE A 47 -14.90 5.31 -7.71
CA ILE A 47 -16.17 4.80 -8.25
C ILE A 47 -17.25 4.75 -7.16
N MET A 48 -16.93 4.29 -5.95
CA MET A 48 -17.89 4.22 -4.85
C MET A 48 -18.38 5.61 -4.42
N ILE A 49 -17.48 6.58 -4.32
CA ILE A 49 -17.85 7.97 -4.01
C ILE A 49 -18.71 8.55 -5.12
N PHE A 50 -18.38 8.29 -6.39
CA PHE A 50 -19.15 8.78 -7.53
C PHE A 50 -20.57 8.17 -7.57
N ILE A 51 -20.70 6.85 -7.45
CA ILE A 51 -22.00 6.15 -7.43
C ILE A 51 -22.80 6.51 -6.18
N GLY A 52 -22.16 6.55 -5.01
CA GLY A 52 -22.81 6.92 -3.75
C GLY A 52 -23.27 8.37 -3.74
N GLY A 53 -22.42 9.29 -4.20
CA GLY A 53 -22.70 10.73 -4.26
C GLY A 53 -23.80 11.07 -5.28
N LEU A 54 -23.69 10.57 -6.53
CA LEU A 54 -24.76 10.74 -7.51
C LEU A 54 -26.05 10.05 -7.07
N GLY A 55 -25.93 8.87 -6.44
CA GLY A 55 -27.06 8.13 -5.89
C GLY A 55 -27.83 8.93 -4.82
N MET A 56 -27.15 9.72 -3.99
CA MET A 56 -27.84 10.59 -3.03
C MET A 56 -28.70 11.67 -3.70
N ILE A 57 -28.22 12.23 -4.82
CA ILE A 57 -28.94 13.27 -5.57
C ILE A 57 -30.10 12.66 -6.36
N ILE A 58 -29.85 11.59 -7.11
CA ILE A 58 -30.83 10.96 -8.00
C ILE A 58 -31.96 10.30 -7.19
N ASN A 59 -31.64 9.70 -6.04
CA ASN A 59 -32.63 9.04 -5.20
C ASN A 59 -33.24 9.96 -4.13
N ALA A 60 -33.04 11.28 -4.24
CA ALA A 60 -33.67 12.24 -3.35
C ALA A 60 -35.20 12.12 -3.44
N GLY A 61 -35.83 11.59 -2.38
CA GLY A 61 -37.26 11.30 -2.32
C GLY A 61 -37.61 9.81 -2.17
N ASN A 62 -36.66 8.89 -2.36
CA ASN A 62 -36.82 7.48 -2.03
C ASN A 62 -35.96 7.12 -0.82
N ALA A 63 -36.60 7.01 0.35
CA ALA A 63 -35.91 6.79 1.63
C ALA A 63 -35.04 5.52 1.65
N GLU A 64 -35.46 4.45 0.97
CA GLU A 64 -34.73 3.18 0.94
C GLU A 64 -33.45 3.29 0.10
N LYS A 65 -33.58 3.82 -1.12
CA LYS A 65 -32.44 4.02 -2.02
C LYS A 65 -31.47 5.07 -1.48
N GLN A 66 -31.98 6.12 -0.83
CA GLN A 66 -31.14 7.12 -0.18
C GLN A 66 -30.32 6.52 0.96
N LYS A 67 -30.91 5.65 1.79
CA LYS A 67 -30.18 4.93 2.84
C LYS A 67 -29.08 4.04 2.25
N GLN A 68 -29.33 3.41 1.10
CA GLN A 68 -28.32 2.63 0.40
C GLN A 68 -27.15 3.50 -0.10
N SER A 69 -27.44 4.64 -0.74
CA SER A 69 -26.40 5.60 -1.17
C SER A 69 -25.58 6.14 -0.01
N SER A 70 -26.22 6.46 1.12
CA SER A 70 -25.53 6.86 2.36
C SER A 70 -24.61 5.77 2.90
N LYS A 71 -25.06 4.50 2.87
CA LYS A 71 -24.22 3.37 3.29
C LYS A 71 -23.02 3.18 2.37
N THR A 72 -23.21 3.26 1.06
CA THR A 72 -22.11 3.19 0.08
C THR A 72 -21.09 4.29 0.33
N LEU A 73 -21.53 5.54 0.46
CA LEU A 73 -20.63 6.65 0.72
C LEU A 73 -19.91 6.50 2.07
N GLY A 74 -20.63 6.09 3.12
CA GLY A 74 -20.04 5.81 4.43
C GLY A 74 -18.98 4.71 4.37
N SER A 75 -19.22 3.64 3.60
CA SER A 75 -18.22 2.57 3.42
C SER A 75 -17.00 3.04 2.62
N ALA A 76 -17.17 3.93 1.65
CA ALA A 76 -16.08 4.52 0.90
C ALA A 76 -15.20 5.41 1.80
N VAL A 77 -15.83 6.25 2.63
CA VAL A 77 -15.11 7.07 3.62
C VAL A 77 -14.34 6.19 4.61
N LEU A 78 -14.97 5.12 5.12
CA LEU A 78 -14.30 4.19 6.03
C LEU A 78 -13.10 3.51 5.36
N GLY A 79 -13.25 3.05 4.11
CA GLY A 79 -12.15 2.47 3.33
C GLY A 79 -11.01 3.46 3.12
N PHE A 80 -11.34 4.73 2.83
CA PHE A 80 -10.34 5.79 2.70
C PHE A 80 -9.56 6.02 4.01
N VAL A 81 -10.24 6.06 5.15
CA VAL A 81 -9.59 6.20 6.47
C VAL A 81 -8.65 5.02 6.75
N ILE A 82 -9.05 3.79 6.42
CA ILE A 82 -8.20 2.61 6.58
C ILE A 82 -6.94 2.71 5.71
N MET A 83 -7.09 3.11 4.44
CA MET A 83 -5.96 3.32 3.53
C MET A 83 -5.00 4.39 4.06
N PHE A 84 -5.55 5.47 4.60
CA PHE A 84 -4.78 6.55 5.21
C PHE A 84 -3.99 6.07 6.44
N LEU A 85 -4.61 5.28 7.33
CA LEU A 85 -3.93 4.67 8.47
C LEU A 85 -2.86 3.65 8.04
N SER A 86 -3.13 2.88 6.97
CA SER A 86 -2.18 1.91 6.43
C SER A 86 -0.88 2.56 5.96
N TYR A 87 -0.95 3.76 5.37
CA TYR A 87 0.23 4.51 4.96
C TYR A 87 1.16 4.80 6.14
N TRP A 88 0.62 5.21 7.29
CA TRP A 88 1.43 5.45 8.47
C TRP A 88 2.06 4.19 9.04
N LEU A 89 1.34 3.07 9.04
CA LEU A 89 1.90 1.77 9.44
C LEU A 89 3.10 1.40 8.56
N ILE A 90 2.99 1.57 7.25
CA ILE A 90 4.07 1.26 6.32
C ILE A 90 5.26 2.20 6.53
N LYS A 91 5.03 3.49 6.77
CA LYS A 91 6.11 4.45 7.07
C LYS A 91 6.90 4.07 8.33
N ILE A 92 6.23 3.56 9.37
CA ILE A 92 6.91 3.07 10.57
C ILE A 92 7.81 1.86 10.22
N ILE A 93 7.31 0.93 9.41
CA ILE A 93 8.09 -0.24 8.96
C ILE A 93 9.31 0.19 8.13
N GLU A 94 9.16 1.19 7.26
CA GLU A 94 10.29 1.75 6.47
C GLU A 94 11.37 2.35 7.36
N ILE A 95 10.99 3.08 8.42
CA ILE A 95 11.93 3.67 9.37
C ILE A 95 12.71 2.57 10.11
N ILE A 96 12.05 1.48 10.51
CA ILE A 96 12.69 0.37 11.24
C ILE A 96 13.58 -0.47 10.31
N THR A 97 13.13 -0.70 9.08
CA THR A 97 13.83 -1.58 8.11
C THR A 97 14.93 -0.85 7.34
N GLY A 98 14.89 0.50 7.29
CA GLY A 98 15.84 1.31 6.52
C GLY A 98 15.66 1.21 5.00
N THR A 99 14.59 0.56 4.54
CA THR A 99 14.28 0.35 3.12
C THR A 99 12.98 1.07 2.76
N ALA A 100 12.97 1.72 1.59
CA ALA A 100 11.75 2.35 1.06
C ALA A 100 10.86 1.26 0.45
N ILE A 101 9.70 1.01 1.06
CA ILE A 101 8.72 0.00 0.64
C ILE A 101 7.73 0.62 -0.34
N ILE A 102 7.28 1.84 -0.06
CA ILE A 102 6.48 2.66 -0.96
C ILE A 102 7.40 3.75 -1.51
N THR A 103 7.95 3.49 -2.69
CA THR A 103 8.50 4.56 -3.53
C THR A 103 7.34 5.14 -4.33
N LEU A 104 6.78 6.25 -3.85
CA LEU A 104 5.80 7.06 -4.59
C LEU A 104 6.51 7.97 -5.57
#